data_AF-A0A5R8P531-F1
#
_entry.id   AF-A0A5R8P531-F1
#
_cell.length_a   1.000
_cell.length_b   1.000
_cell.length_c   1.000
_cell.angle_alpha   90.00
_cell.angle_beta   90.00
_cell.angle_gamma   90.00
#
_symmetry.space_group_name_H-M   'P 1'
#
loop_
_entity.id
_entity.type
_entity.pdbx_description
1 polymer ?
#
loop_
_entity_poly.entity_id
_entity_poly.type
_entity_poly.pdbx_seq_one_letter_code
_entity_poly.pdbx_strand_id
1 'polypeptide(L)'
;MALTAVGGQAAAAPTEQDLADFIAAGRSVAGPVADSGSSSGSACDSGSGAGSGNGSGDCYGGSGSSSGSSGGYASDTIGYGPSQTSWLAAFAYGLANGDAAPPGANDWNCKPTPERPRPVLLIHGTWMNAYNGFAYMGQPIKDAGFCTFTFNYGRSNLLEGGGLGSVLPGVMGTGYIQDSAKQLAVFVDRVLAATGASEVDIVAHSQGGSMSNWYTKFEGGAAKVKNLITYGATHHGTSLDGIGALGRAINNLGIDILGFIEIFVGHAGIQQTIGSDFVNQLNANGDTVAGVDYTIVGTRYDEITNPYDLTFLKPGPGATVRNITLQDGCEQDISDHLTMMYSPRALSIALNALDPVRFPQLQCTFNPWLIGGGGQL
;
A
#
# COMPACT_ATOMS: atom_id res chain seq x y z
N MET A 1 48.84 -33.95 24.98
CA MET A 1 47.43 -33.88 24.52
C MET A 1 47.35 -32.76 23.50
N ALA A 2 47.30 -33.11 22.21
CA ALA A 2 47.10 -32.16 21.11
C ALA A 2 45.63 -32.26 20.68
N LEU A 3 44.91 -31.15 20.70
CA LEU A 3 43.53 -31.06 20.22
C LEU A 3 43.55 -30.68 18.74
N THR A 4 43.16 -31.62 17.89
CA THR A 4 42.85 -31.44 16.47
C THR A 4 41.55 -30.67 16.31
N ALA A 5 41.59 -29.54 15.62
CA ALA A 5 40.40 -28.81 15.19
C ALA A 5 39.83 -29.46 13.91
N VAL A 6 38.54 -29.82 13.95
CA VAL A 6 37.77 -30.27 12.79
C VAL A 6 37.21 -29.02 12.10
N GLY A 7 37.66 -28.76 10.87
CA GLY A 7 37.12 -27.68 10.04
C GLY A 7 35.75 -28.07 9.48
N GLY A 8 34.70 -27.42 9.96
CA GLY A 8 33.38 -27.44 9.33
C GLY A 8 33.37 -26.48 8.14
N GLN A 9 33.11 -27.00 6.94
CA GLN A 9 32.82 -26.21 5.75
C GLN A 9 31.48 -25.48 5.97
N ALA A 10 31.48 -24.15 5.85
CA ALA A 10 30.25 -23.37 5.84
C ALA A 10 29.41 -23.78 4.62
N ALA A 11 28.18 -24.22 4.85
CA ALA A 11 27.23 -24.47 3.77
C ALA A 11 26.98 -23.16 3.02
N ALA A 12 26.96 -23.21 1.69
CA ALA A 12 26.63 -22.06 0.87
C ALA A 12 25.21 -21.56 1.21
N ALA A 13 25.02 -20.24 1.26
CA ALA A 13 23.71 -19.65 1.44
C ALA A 13 22.80 -20.07 0.26
N PRO A 14 21.53 -20.43 0.51
CA PRO A 14 20.60 -20.81 -0.54
C PRO A 14 20.40 -19.68 -1.54
N THR A 15 20.25 -20.02 -2.83
CA THR A 15 20.03 -19.04 -3.89
C THR A 15 18.56 -18.64 -4.00
N GLU A 16 18.28 -17.55 -4.71
CA GLU A 16 16.92 -17.03 -4.94
C GLU A 16 15.98 -18.08 -5.58
N GLN A 17 16.53 -18.94 -6.44
CA GLN A 17 15.77 -20.03 -7.07
C GLN A 17 15.50 -21.20 -6.10
N ASP A 18 16.48 -21.55 -5.25
CA ASP A 18 16.34 -22.66 -4.29
C ASP A 18 15.21 -22.39 -3.29
N LEU A 19 15.02 -21.13 -2.91
CA LEU A 19 13.95 -20.72 -2.01
C LEU A 19 12.58 -20.65 -2.71
N ALA A 20 12.53 -20.14 -3.95
CA ALA A 20 11.31 -20.17 -4.76
C ALA A 20 10.81 -21.61 -4.98
N ASP A 21 11.73 -22.54 -5.24
CA ASP A 21 11.45 -23.95 -5.43
C ASP A 21 11.01 -24.64 -4.13
N PHE A 22 11.63 -24.30 -2.99
CA PHE A 22 11.23 -24.80 -1.67
C PHE A 22 9.79 -24.39 -1.31
N ILE A 23 9.39 -23.17 -1.68
CA ILE A 23 8.04 -22.64 -1.44
C ILE A 23 7.01 -23.24 -2.42
N ALA A 24 7.38 -23.44 -3.69
CA ALA A 24 6.55 -24.18 -4.65
C ALA A 24 6.30 -25.62 -4.20
N ALA A 25 7.31 -26.26 -3.59
CA ALA A 25 7.13 -27.57 -2.96
C ALA A 25 6.14 -27.50 -1.79
N GLY A 26 6.16 -26.44 -0.97
CA GLY A 26 5.16 -26.20 0.09
C GLY A 26 3.73 -26.07 -0.43
N ARG A 27 3.51 -25.45 -1.60
CA ARG A 27 2.20 -25.40 -2.27
C ARG A 27 1.70 -26.77 -2.71
N SER A 28 2.58 -27.68 -3.12
CA SER A 28 2.17 -29.02 -3.58
C SER A 28 1.66 -29.93 -2.47
N VAL A 29 1.99 -29.64 -1.20
CA VAL A 29 1.50 -30.37 -0.03
C VAL A 29 0.10 -29.90 0.40
N ALA A 30 -0.27 -28.67 0.05
CA ALA A 30 -1.61 -28.12 0.23
C ALA A 30 -2.43 -28.34 -1.06
N GLY A 31 -3.04 -29.52 -1.20
CA GLY A 31 -3.89 -29.85 -2.35
C GLY A 31 -5.06 -28.85 -2.54
N PRO A 32 -5.66 -28.79 -3.75
CA PRO A 32 -6.74 -27.85 -4.06
C PRO A 32 -7.97 -28.14 -3.20
N VAL A 33 -8.41 -27.15 -2.42
CA VAL A 33 -9.68 -27.22 -1.68
C VAL A 33 -10.81 -26.92 -2.65
N ALA A 34 -11.72 -27.88 -2.79
CA ALA A 34 -12.90 -27.79 -3.65
C ALA A 34 -13.81 -26.62 -3.23
N ASP A 35 -14.38 -25.94 -4.24
CA ASP A 35 -15.40 -24.91 -4.09
C ASP A 35 -16.60 -25.43 -3.26
N SER A 36 -16.68 -25.07 -1.99
CA SER A 36 -17.92 -25.13 -1.24
C SER A 36 -18.59 -23.76 -1.32
N GLY A 37 -19.57 -23.65 -2.22
CA GLY A 37 -20.41 -22.47 -2.33
C GLY A 37 -20.98 -22.05 -0.98
N SER A 38 -20.87 -20.77 -0.66
CA SER A 38 -21.62 -20.14 0.42
C SER A 38 -22.07 -18.77 -0.03
N SER A 39 -23.36 -18.73 -0.36
CA SER A 39 -24.16 -17.52 -0.52
C SER A 39 -24.24 -16.77 0.80
N SER A 40 -23.59 -15.61 0.90
CA SER A 40 -23.92 -14.60 1.90
C SER A 40 -24.62 -13.44 1.19
N GLY A 41 -25.95 -13.49 1.17
CA GLY A 41 -26.78 -12.43 0.62
C GLY A 41 -26.63 -11.15 1.43
N SER A 42 -26.30 -10.05 0.75
CA SER A 42 -26.48 -8.71 1.29
C SER A 42 -27.97 -8.37 1.19
N ALA A 43 -28.66 -8.30 2.34
CA ALA A 43 -30.05 -7.86 2.37
C ALA A 43 -30.11 -6.33 2.26
N CYS A 44 -30.09 -5.84 1.03
CA CYS A 44 -30.66 -4.54 0.66
C CYS A 44 -31.70 -4.81 -0.42
N ASP A 45 -32.84 -5.37 -0.01
CA ASP A 45 -33.97 -5.51 -0.94
C ASP A 45 -34.69 -4.17 -1.04
N SER A 46 -34.84 -3.70 -2.28
CA SER A 46 -35.50 -2.44 -2.62
C SER A 46 -36.99 -2.72 -2.75
N GLY A 47 -37.69 -2.68 -1.61
CA GLY A 47 -39.14 -2.81 -1.55
C GLY A 47 -39.85 -1.54 -2.05
N SER A 48 -40.42 -1.63 -3.25
CA SER A 48 -41.37 -0.67 -3.80
C SER A 48 -42.68 -0.70 -3.02
N GLY A 49 -43.13 0.42 -2.44
CA GLY A 49 -44.44 0.50 -1.79
C GLY A 49 -44.77 1.88 -1.25
N ALA A 50 -45.81 2.51 -1.79
CA ALA A 50 -46.35 3.77 -1.32
C ALA A 50 -46.91 3.65 0.11
N GLY A 51 -46.55 4.58 1.01
CA GLY A 51 -47.13 4.69 2.33
C GLY A 51 -46.35 5.63 3.24
N SER A 52 -46.99 6.73 3.64
CA SER A 52 -46.47 7.76 4.54
C SER A 52 -45.96 7.23 5.88
N GLY A 53 -44.80 7.70 6.32
CA GLY A 53 -44.33 7.54 7.70
C GLY A 53 -42.87 7.93 7.88
N ASN A 54 -42.61 8.96 8.68
CA ASN A 54 -41.27 9.36 9.13
C ASN A 54 -40.50 8.15 9.69
N GLY A 55 -39.38 7.80 9.07
CA GLY A 55 -38.40 6.85 9.59
C GLY A 55 -37.00 7.41 9.35
N SER A 56 -36.37 7.91 10.40
CA SER A 56 -34.95 8.25 10.46
C SER A 56 -34.12 7.01 10.20
N GLY A 57 -33.54 6.89 9.00
CA GLY A 57 -32.61 5.83 8.64
C GLY A 57 -31.23 6.09 9.24
N ASP A 58 -31.02 5.60 10.46
CA ASP A 58 -29.70 5.52 11.08
C ASP A 58 -28.90 4.38 10.45
N CYS A 59 -28.11 4.70 9.42
CA CYS A 59 -27.05 3.82 8.92
C CYS A 59 -25.81 3.97 9.83
N TYR A 60 -25.86 3.40 11.04
CA TYR A 60 -24.65 3.21 11.83
C TYR A 60 -23.80 2.09 11.20
N GLY A 61 -22.54 2.44 10.90
CA GLY A 61 -21.56 1.59 10.23
C GLY A 61 -21.37 0.24 10.92
N GLY A 62 -21.62 -0.83 10.18
CA GLY A 62 -21.13 -2.15 10.52
C GLY A 62 -19.67 -2.27 10.11
N SER A 63 -18.81 -2.63 11.07
CA SER A 63 -17.42 -3.03 10.86
C SER A 63 -17.37 -4.33 10.04
N GLY A 64 -17.47 -4.21 8.72
CA GLY A 64 -17.37 -5.33 7.80
C GLY A 64 -15.94 -5.84 7.70
N SER A 65 -15.60 -6.87 8.47
CA SER A 65 -14.38 -7.65 8.25
C SER A 65 -14.68 -8.73 7.20
N SER A 66 -13.99 -8.70 6.06
CA SER A 66 -14.01 -9.80 5.09
C SER A 66 -12.88 -10.77 5.44
N SER A 67 -13.22 -11.95 5.94
CA SER A 67 -12.27 -13.02 6.23
C SER A 67 -12.26 -14.04 5.09
N GLY A 68 -11.12 -14.19 4.41
CA GLY A 68 -10.82 -15.37 3.61
C GLY A 68 -10.08 -16.37 4.49
N SER A 69 -10.51 -17.62 4.55
CA SER A 69 -9.95 -18.67 5.43
C SER A 69 -8.51 -19.12 5.09
N SER A 70 -7.77 -18.37 4.27
CA SER A 70 -6.36 -18.61 3.93
C SER A 70 -5.54 -17.32 3.68
N GLY A 71 -6.09 -16.14 3.97
CA GLY A 71 -5.42 -14.86 3.74
C GLY A 71 -5.98 -13.82 4.68
N GLY A 72 -5.12 -12.91 5.15
CA GLY A 72 -5.48 -11.88 6.13
C GLY A 72 -6.74 -11.07 5.78
N TYR A 73 -7.19 -10.22 6.71
CA TYR A 73 -8.41 -9.42 6.57
C TYR A 73 -8.11 -7.91 6.44
N ALA A 74 -9.14 -7.15 6.05
CA ALA A 74 -9.14 -5.70 6.01
C ALA A 74 -10.03 -5.11 7.13
N SER A 75 -9.76 -3.87 7.51
CA SER A 75 -10.55 -3.15 8.52
C SER A 75 -10.67 -1.66 8.23
N ASP A 76 -11.79 -1.08 8.67
CA ASP A 76 -11.96 0.37 8.71
C ASP A 76 -11.04 1.01 9.75
N THR A 77 -10.72 2.27 9.53
CA THR A 77 -10.05 3.11 10.54
C THR A 77 -11.04 3.63 11.58
N ILE A 78 -10.56 3.91 12.78
CA ILE A 78 -11.32 4.42 13.92
C ILE A 78 -10.70 5.74 14.37
N GLY A 79 -11.50 6.81 14.35
CA GLY A 79 -11.05 8.14 14.75
C GLY A 79 -9.92 8.69 13.86
N TYR A 80 -9.21 9.69 14.37
CA TYR A 80 -8.19 10.42 13.63
C TYR A 80 -6.94 10.63 14.48
N GLY A 81 -5.78 10.42 13.88
CA GLY A 81 -4.51 10.83 14.48
C GLY A 81 -4.11 12.26 14.09
N PRO A 82 -3.09 12.83 14.76
CA PRO A 82 -2.57 14.16 14.45
C PRO A 82 -1.83 14.19 13.10
N SER A 83 -1.72 15.37 12.50
CA SER A 83 -0.80 15.54 11.37
C SER A 83 0.65 15.43 11.83
N GLN A 84 1.49 14.82 11.00
CA GLN A 84 2.91 14.60 11.27
C GLN A 84 3.74 14.96 10.05
N THR A 85 4.88 15.61 10.26
CA THR A 85 5.87 15.92 9.22
C THR A 85 7.06 14.96 9.23
N SER A 86 7.13 14.07 10.22
CA SER A 86 8.18 13.06 10.37
C SER A 86 7.58 11.67 10.29
N TRP A 87 8.18 10.83 9.43
CA TRP A 87 7.79 9.43 9.30
C TRP A 87 7.95 8.68 10.62
N LEU A 88 9.03 8.94 11.37
CA LEU A 88 9.31 8.30 12.66
C LEU A 88 8.22 8.56 13.68
N ALA A 89 7.82 9.83 13.83
CA ALA A 89 6.78 10.22 14.77
C ALA A 89 5.43 9.59 14.39
N ALA A 90 5.12 9.56 13.09
CA ALA A 90 3.90 8.93 12.59
C ALA A 90 3.91 7.40 12.77
N PHE A 91 5.04 6.74 12.49
CA PHE A 91 5.20 5.31 12.67
C PHE A 91 5.02 4.92 14.14
N ALA A 92 5.72 5.60 15.06
CA ALA A 92 5.61 5.35 16.50
C ALA A 92 4.18 5.55 17.02
N TYR A 93 3.49 6.62 16.58
CA TYR A 93 2.08 6.81 16.92
C TYR A 93 1.19 5.70 16.35
N GLY A 94 1.45 5.28 15.10
CA GLY A 94 0.72 4.22 14.41
C GLY A 94 0.89 2.85 15.06
N LEU A 95 2.00 2.56 15.73
CA LEU A 95 2.14 1.31 16.49
C LEU A 95 1.16 1.24 17.68
N ALA A 96 0.96 2.37 18.37
CA ALA A 96 0.02 2.45 19.48
C ALA A 96 -1.44 2.65 19.03
N ASN A 97 -1.65 3.18 17.83
CA ASN A 97 -2.95 3.57 17.29
C ASN A 97 -3.14 2.99 15.87
N GLY A 98 -2.97 1.68 15.73
CA GLY A 98 -2.92 1.00 14.43
C GLY A 98 -4.13 1.19 13.53
N ASP A 99 -5.29 1.45 14.12
CA ASP A 99 -6.54 1.68 13.40
C ASP A 99 -6.88 3.17 13.22
N ALA A 100 -6.02 4.11 13.63
CA ALA A 100 -6.30 5.54 13.40
C ALA A 100 -6.36 5.88 11.89
N ALA A 101 -7.23 6.82 11.51
CA ALA A 101 -7.16 7.45 10.20
C ALA A 101 -6.10 8.57 10.19
N PRO A 102 -5.40 8.80 9.06
CA PRO A 102 -4.66 10.04 8.86
C PRO A 102 -5.65 11.22 8.86
N PRO A 103 -5.20 12.42 9.26
CA PRO A 103 -6.07 13.59 9.22
C PRO A 103 -6.56 13.81 7.78
N GLY A 104 -7.84 14.17 7.65
CA GLY A 104 -8.47 14.46 6.38
C GLY A 104 -9.09 13.27 5.63
N ALA A 105 -8.91 12.03 6.08
CA ALA A 105 -9.49 10.85 5.42
C ALA A 105 -10.82 10.38 6.02
N ASN A 106 -11.61 9.62 5.27
CA ASN A 106 -12.80 8.90 5.75
C ASN A 106 -13.95 9.77 6.27
N ASP A 107 -14.12 10.96 5.68
CA ASP A 107 -15.39 11.68 5.74
C ASP A 107 -16.38 11.07 4.73
N TRP A 108 -17.14 10.08 5.18
CA TRP A 108 -18.13 9.37 4.35
C TRP A 108 -19.32 10.22 3.89
N ASN A 109 -19.46 11.45 4.42
CA ASN A 109 -20.43 12.41 3.93
C ASN A 109 -19.87 13.32 2.82
N CYS A 110 -18.56 13.24 2.54
CA CYS A 110 -17.93 14.03 1.48
C CYS A 110 -18.50 13.66 0.11
N LYS A 111 -18.82 14.68 -0.70
CA LYS A 111 -19.31 14.53 -2.06
C LYS A 111 -18.34 15.19 -3.05
N PRO A 112 -17.81 14.44 -4.03
CA PRO A 112 -17.01 14.99 -5.12
C PRO A 112 -17.76 16.11 -5.86
N THR A 113 -17.03 17.10 -6.36
CA THR A 113 -17.61 18.22 -7.15
C THR A 113 -17.38 17.99 -8.64
N PRO A 114 -18.07 18.71 -9.55
CA PRO A 114 -17.79 18.60 -10.99
C PRO A 114 -16.32 18.88 -11.36
N GLU A 115 -15.66 19.79 -10.63
CA GLU A 115 -14.24 20.12 -10.83
C GLU A 115 -13.30 19.06 -10.25
N ARG A 116 -13.76 18.29 -9.26
CA ARG A 116 -13.02 17.20 -8.61
C ARG A 116 -13.94 15.99 -8.46
N PRO A 117 -14.26 15.30 -9.58
CA PRO A 117 -15.35 14.33 -9.62
C PRO A 117 -15.00 12.97 -9.03
N ARG A 118 -13.73 12.73 -8.71
CA ARG A 118 -13.22 11.44 -8.23
C ARG A 118 -12.72 11.57 -6.79
N PRO A 119 -13.16 10.70 -5.87
CA PRO A 119 -12.54 10.60 -4.55
C PRO A 119 -11.14 9.97 -4.66
N VAL A 120 -10.30 10.27 -3.67
CA VAL A 120 -8.89 9.85 -3.62
C VAL A 120 -8.72 8.77 -2.54
N LEU A 121 -8.20 7.61 -2.92
CA LEU A 121 -7.85 6.53 -2.01
C LEU A 121 -6.38 6.62 -1.63
N LEU A 122 -6.09 6.54 -0.34
CA LEU A 122 -4.75 6.58 0.23
C LEU A 122 -4.37 5.17 0.70
N ILE A 123 -3.37 4.53 0.08
CA ILE A 123 -3.06 3.10 0.28
C ILE A 123 -1.64 2.90 0.81
N HIS A 124 -1.54 2.38 2.04
CA HIS A 124 -0.26 2.26 2.76
C HIS A 124 0.63 1.10 2.24
N GLY A 125 1.90 1.09 2.66
CA GLY A 125 2.88 0.05 2.30
C GLY A 125 2.91 -1.15 3.25
N THR A 126 3.91 -2.01 3.05
CA THR A 126 4.23 -3.14 3.94
C THR A 126 4.59 -2.64 5.33
N TRP A 127 4.09 -3.33 6.35
CA TRP A 127 4.34 -3.05 7.76
C TRP A 127 3.87 -1.68 8.26
N MET A 128 3.02 -1.04 7.47
CA MET A 128 2.42 0.25 7.77
C MET A 128 0.93 0.07 8.10
N ASN A 129 0.27 1.17 8.40
CA ASN A 129 -1.18 1.29 8.50
C ASN A 129 -1.65 2.58 7.82
N ALA A 130 -2.97 2.74 7.70
CA ALA A 130 -3.61 3.89 7.07
C ALA A 130 -3.08 5.23 7.61
N TYR A 131 -2.88 5.35 8.92
CA TYR A 131 -2.37 6.57 9.54
C TYR A 131 -0.91 6.84 9.15
N ASN A 132 0.02 5.95 9.46
CA ASN A 132 1.45 6.23 9.26
C ASN A 132 1.88 6.21 7.77
N GLY A 133 1.03 5.72 6.87
CA GLY A 133 1.19 5.91 5.43
C GLY A 133 0.97 7.35 4.96
N PHE A 134 0.07 8.10 5.62
CA PHE A 134 -0.46 9.37 5.09
C PHE A 134 -0.67 10.47 6.13
N ALA A 135 -0.07 10.35 7.33
CA ALA A 135 -0.18 11.36 8.39
C ALA A 135 0.28 12.77 7.96
N TYR A 136 1.15 12.85 6.95
CA TYR A 136 1.54 14.10 6.30
C TYR A 136 0.58 14.51 5.17
N MET A 137 0.38 13.65 4.16
CA MET A 137 -0.32 14.02 2.92
C MET A 137 -1.85 14.12 3.06
N GLY A 138 -2.46 13.42 4.01
CA GLY A 138 -3.92 13.30 4.11
C GLY A 138 -4.64 14.65 4.21
N GLN A 139 -4.24 15.48 5.17
CA GLN A 139 -4.89 16.78 5.40
C GLN A 139 -4.65 17.75 4.24
N PRO A 140 -3.43 17.93 3.72
CA PRO A 140 -3.20 18.79 2.56
C PRO A 140 -3.99 18.38 1.30
N ILE A 141 -4.19 17.08 1.05
CA ILE A 141 -5.03 16.62 -0.08
C ILE A 141 -6.51 16.94 0.20
N LYS A 142 -6.99 16.79 1.43
CA LYS A 142 -8.33 17.26 1.81
C LYS A 142 -8.47 18.78 1.67
N ASP A 143 -7.48 19.57 2.07
CA ASP A 143 -7.49 21.03 1.97
C ASP A 143 -7.43 21.52 0.52
N ALA A 144 -6.80 20.73 -0.37
CA ALA A 144 -6.92 20.90 -1.81
C ALA A 144 -8.35 20.61 -2.33
N GLY A 145 -9.23 20.07 -1.49
CA GLY A 145 -10.67 19.86 -1.66
C GLY A 145 -11.03 18.54 -2.33
N PHE A 146 -10.19 17.52 -2.19
CA PHE A 146 -10.52 16.16 -2.59
C PHE A 146 -11.21 15.41 -1.43
N CYS A 147 -12.20 14.58 -1.74
CA CYS A 147 -12.72 13.61 -0.78
C CYS A 147 -11.73 12.46 -0.64
N THR A 148 -11.08 12.32 0.51
CA THR A 148 -10.06 11.27 0.70
C THR A 148 -10.57 10.11 1.56
N PHE A 149 -10.18 8.89 1.21
CA PHE A 149 -10.57 7.66 1.88
C PHE A 149 -9.36 6.73 2.05
N THR A 150 -9.37 5.92 3.10
CA THR A 150 -8.31 4.94 3.37
C THR A 150 -8.86 3.80 4.21
N PHE A 151 -8.18 2.67 4.17
CA PHE A 151 -8.47 1.53 5.02
C PHE A 151 -7.17 0.80 5.36
N ASN A 152 -7.28 -0.14 6.28
CA ASN A 152 -6.21 -1.03 6.67
C ASN A 152 -6.40 -2.38 5.96
N TYR A 153 -5.35 -2.87 5.31
CA TYR A 153 -5.41 -4.10 4.52
C TYR A 153 -4.34 -5.11 4.92
N GLY A 154 -4.53 -6.36 4.50
CA GLY A 154 -3.53 -7.42 4.65
C GLY A 154 -3.17 -7.70 6.10
N ARG A 155 -4.13 -7.56 7.05
CA ARG A 155 -3.94 -7.93 8.45
C ARG A 155 -3.89 -9.45 8.54
N SER A 156 -2.70 -9.99 8.72
CA SER A 156 -2.47 -11.43 8.81
C SER A 156 -1.68 -11.71 10.08
N ASN A 157 -2.17 -12.60 10.93
CA ASN A 157 -1.43 -13.03 12.12
C ASN A 157 -0.33 -14.05 11.74
N LEU A 158 0.48 -14.47 12.72
CA LEU A 158 1.58 -15.41 12.50
C LEU A 158 1.11 -16.77 11.94
N LEU A 159 -0.03 -17.29 12.40
CA LEU A 159 -0.60 -18.57 11.93
C LEU A 159 -1.14 -18.48 10.50
N GLU A 160 -1.56 -17.29 10.09
CA GLU A 160 -1.99 -16.95 8.72
C GLU A 160 -0.79 -16.58 7.81
N GLY A 161 0.43 -16.65 8.34
CA GLY A 161 1.69 -16.36 7.63
C GLY A 161 1.98 -14.88 7.43
N GLY A 162 1.53 -14.02 8.36
CA GLY A 162 1.94 -12.62 8.42
C GLY A 162 3.38 -12.37 8.86
N GLY A 163 4.14 -13.43 9.17
CA GLY A 163 5.52 -13.35 9.68
C GLY A 163 5.60 -12.74 11.08
N LEU A 164 6.81 -12.68 11.67
CA LEU A 164 7.01 -12.07 13.00
C LEU A 164 6.69 -10.58 13.03
N GLY A 165 6.78 -9.86 11.90
CA GLY A 165 6.35 -8.47 11.82
C GLY A 165 4.89 -8.27 12.25
N SER A 166 4.02 -9.25 12.00
CA SER A 166 2.60 -9.19 12.41
C SER A 166 2.36 -9.21 13.92
N VAL A 167 3.38 -9.53 14.72
CA VAL A 167 3.30 -9.50 16.20
C VAL A 167 3.37 -8.06 16.72
N LEU A 168 3.95 -7.14 15.95
CA LEU A 168 4.00 -5.73 16.31
C LEU A 168 2.60 -5.11 16.16
N PRO A 169 2.10 -4.39 17.18
CA PRO A 169 0.81 -3.73 17.09
C PRO A 169 0.85 -2.65 15.99
N GLY A 170 -0.25 -2.54 15.24
CA GLY A 170 -0.41 -1.53 14.19
C GLY A 170 0.38 -1.78 12.90
N VAL A 171 1.04 -2.94 12.75
CA VAL A 171 1.74 -3.34 11.54
C VAL A 171 0.82 -4.19 10.65
N MET A 172 0.64 -3.78 9.39
CA MET A 172 -0.30 -4.41 8.45
C MET A 172 0.32 -4.56 7.06
N GLY A 173 -0.46 -4.99 6.07
CA GLY A 173 0.08 -5.33 4.75
C GLY A 173 1.05 -6.50 4.79
N THR A 174 0.79 -7.51 5.62
CA THR A 174 1.62 -8.72 5.82
C THR A 174 1.05 -9.97 5.16
N GLY A 175 -0.26 -10.00 4.92
CA GLY A 175 -0.94 -11.07 4.19
C GLY A 175 -0.66 -11.06 2.68
N TYR A 176 -1.21 -12.03 1.95
CA TYR A 176 -1.05 -12.10 0.50
C TYR A 176 -1.51 -10.81 -0.21
N ILE A 177 -0.71 -10.37 -1.18
CA ILE A 177 -0.97 -9.13 -1.93
C ILE A 177 -2.20 -9.28 -2.83
N GLN A 178 -2.44 -10.45 -3.42
CA GLN A 178 -3.65 -10.71 -4.23
C GLN A 178 -4.92 -10.61 -3.40
N ASP A 179 -4.91 -11.12 -2.16
CA ASP A 179 -6.07 -11.00 -1.27
C ASP A 179 -6.26 -9.56 -0.81
N SER A 180 -5.17 -8.84 -0.58
CA SER A 180 -5.20 -7.40 -0.32
C SER A 180 -5.79 -6.60 -1.49
N ALA A 181 -5.55 -7.01 -2.74
CA ALA A 181 -6.14 -6.39 -3.92
C ALA A 181 -7.65 -6.64 -4.03
N LYS A 182 -8.14 -7.81 -3.61
CA LYS A 182 -9.59 -8.08 -3.47
C LYS A 182 -10.21 -7.23 -2.36
N GLN A 183 -9.50 -7.03 -1.25
CA GLN A 183 -9.94 -6.12 -0.19
C GLN A 183 -10.04 -4.67 -0.71
N LEU A 184 -9.06 -4.23 -1.50
CA LEU A 184 -9.12 -2.94 -2.19
C LEU A 184 -10.34 -2.85 -3.13
N ALA A 185 -10.65 -3.91 -3.87
CA ALA A 185 -11.82 -3.94 -4.75
C ALA A 185 -13.13 -3.67 -3.98
N VAL A 186 -13.32 -4.33 -2.84
CA VAL A 186 -14.47 -4.12 -1.96
C VAL A 186 -14.50 -2.68 -1.42
N PHE A 187 -13.34 -2.15 -1.02
CA PHE A 187 -13.25 -0.79 -0.50
C PHE A 187 -13.56 0.27 -1.56
N VAL A 188 -13.05 0.10 -2.80
CA VAL A 188 -13.37 0.98 -3.94
C VAL A 188 -14.87 0.98 -4.20
N ASP A 189 -15.52 -0.18 -4.26
CA ASP A 189 -16.96 -0.27 -4.50
C ASP A 189 -17.77 0.44 -3.42
N ARG A 190 -17.36 0.32 -2.15
CA ARG A 190 -17.97 1.06 -1.05
C ARG A 190 -17.80 2.57 -1.19
N VAL A 191 -16.60 3.05 -1.57
CA VAL A 191 -16.35 4.49 -1.78
C VAL A 191 -17.15 5.03 -2.95
N LEU A 192 -17.20 4.32 -4.09
CA LEU A 192 -18.00 4.72 -5.25
C LEU A 192 -19.50 4.78 -4.89
N ALA A 193 -20.01 3.78 -4.17
CA ALA A 193 -21.40 3.78 -3.71
C ALA A 193 -21.71 4.94 -2.75
N ALA A 194 -20.80 5.24 -1.82
CA ALA A 194 -21.00 6.33 -0.86
C ALA A 194 -20.90 7.72 -1.50
N THR A 195 -20.02 7.91 -2.48
CA THR A 195 -19.76 9.21 -3.09
C THR A 195 -20.63 9.48 -4.32
N GLY A 196 -21.08 8.45 -5.03
CA GLY A 196 -21.77 8.54 -6.31
C GLY A 196 -20.81 8.75 -7.51
N ALA A 197 -19.50 8.70 -7.29
CA ALA A 197 -18.52 8.77 -8.37
C ALA A 197 -18.49 7.46 -9.19
N SER A 198 -18.02 7.53 -10.43
CA SER A 198 -17.83 6.37 -11.30
C SER A 198 -16.43 5.77 -11.21
N GLU A 199 -15.45 6.58 -10.84
CA GLU A 199 -14.03 6.21 -10.76
C GLU A 199 -13.41 6.86 -9.52
N VAL A 200 -12.29 6.31 -9.07
CA VAL A 200 -11.44 6.84 -8.01
C VAL A 200 -10.06 7.23 -8.56
N ASP A 201 -9.35 8.08 -7.83
CA ASP A 201 -7.91 8.24 -7.97
C ASP A 201 -7.22 7.53 -6.79
N ILE A 202 -6.09 6.87 -7.02
CA ILE A 202 -5.34 6.14 -5.98
C ILE A 202 -3.96 6.78 -5.79
N VAL A 203 -3.63 7.11 -4.54
CA VAL A 203 -2.29 7.47 -4.10
C VAL A 203 -1.76 6.37 -3.19
N ALA A 204 -0.71 5.69 -3.59
CA ALA A 204 -0.23 4.49 -2.92
C ALA A 204 1.28 4.50 -2.69
N HIS A 205 1.71 3.89 -1.58
CA HIS A 205 3.12 3.79 -1.20
C HIS A 205 3.60 2.34 -1.20
N SER A 206 4.81 2.10 -1.70
CA SER A 206 5.49 0.81 -1.62
C SER A 206 4.61 -0.34 -2.14
N GLN A 207 4.44 -1.43 -1.38
CA GLN A 207 3.51 -2.52 -1.67
C GLN A 207 2.09 -2.07 -2.05
N GLY A 208 1.59 -0.99 -1.45
CA GLY A 208 0.27 -0.46 -1.78
C GLY A 208 0.15 -0.13 -3.27
N GLY A 209 1.25 0.30 -3.92
CA GLY A 209 1.29 0.61 -5.34
C GLY A 209 1.23 -0.63 -6.22
N SER A 210 2.02 -1.67 -5.93
CA SER A 210 1.99 -2.94 -6.69
C SER A 210 0.69 -3.70 -6.47
N MET A 211 0.15 -3.68 -5.24
CA MET A 211 -1.19 -4.17 -4.90
C MET A 211 -2.29 -3.43 -5.68
N SER A 212 -2.23 -2.09 -5.77
CA SER A 212 -3.20 -1.32 -6.54
C SER A 212 -3.09 -1.57 -8.05
N ASN A 213 -1.88 -1.80 -8.57
CA ASN A 213 -1.69 -2.18 -9.96
C ASN A 213 -2.28 -3.58 -10.24
N TRP A 214 -2.08 -4.54 -9.33
CA TRP A 214 -2.75 -5.84 -9.39
C TRP A 214 -4.27 -5.68 -9.46
N TYR A 215 -4.85 -4.86 -8.58
CA TYR A 215 -6.28 -4.55 -8.59
C TYR A 215 -6.76 -4.06 -9.97
N THR A 216 -6.02 -3.14 -10.60
CA THR A 216 -6.37 -2.63 -11.94
C THR A 216 -6.33 -3.72 -13.01
N LYS A 217 -5.38 -4.67 -12.90
CA LYS A 217 -5.16 -5.72 -13.91
C LYS A 217 -6.08 -6.92 -13.77
N PHE A 218 -6.40 -7.34 -12.54
CA PHE A 218 -6.98 -8.66 -12.28
C PHE A 218 -8.28 -8.64 -11.48
N GLU A 219 -8.58 -7.57 -10.77
CA GLU A 219 -9.72 -7.51 -9.84
C GLU A 219 -10.79 -6.48 -10.28
N GLY A 220 -10.83 -6.18 -11.59
CA GLY A 220 -11.83 -5.30 -12.19
C GLY A 220 -11.60 -3.80 -11.99
N GLY A 221 -10.41 -3.40 -11.50
CA GLY A 221 -10.10 -2.00 -11.22
C GLY A 221 -9.91 -1.11 -12.45
N ALA A 222 -9.60 -1.67 -13.63
CA ALA A 222 -9.35 -0.89 -14.85
C ALA A 222 -10.47 0.10 -15.22
N ALA A 223 -11.73 -0.24 -14.92
CA ALA A 223 -12.88 0.62 -15.22
C ALA A 223 -13.26 1.57 -14.07
N LYS A 224 -12.56 1.47 -12.93
CA LYS A 224 -12.90 2.17 -11.68
C LYS A 224 -11.78 3.06 -11.18
N VAL A 225 -10.61 3.05 -11.81
CA VAL A 225 -9.44 3.85 -11.42
C VAL A 225 -9.06 4.74 -12.58
N LYS A 226 -9.03 6.06 -12.35
CA LYS A 226 -8.59 7.01 -13.38
C LYS A 226 -7.09 7.30 -13.27
N ASN A 227 -6.63 7.68 -12.08
CA ASN A 227 -5.20 7.89 -11.82
C ASN A 227 -4.67 6.88 -10.81
N LEU A 228 -3.54 6.23 -11.12
CA LEU A 228 -2.74 5.46 -10.17
C LEU A 228 -1.40 6.16 -9.94
N ILE A 229 -1.27 6.77 -8.76
CA ILE A 229 -0.13 7.57 -8.33
C ILE A 229 0.64 6.76 -7.28
N THR A 230 1.86 6.34 -7.59
CA THR A 230 2.61 5.46 -6.69
C THR A 230 3.98 6.01 -6.32
N TYR A 231 4.39 5.78 -5.07
CA TYR A 231 5.64 6.21 -4.48
C TYR A 231 6.47 5.01 -4.04
N GLY A 232 7.66 4.82 -4.61
CA GLY A 232 8.58 3.73 -4.27
C GLY A 232 7.97 2.33 -4.43
N ALA A 233 6.96 2.17 -5.28
CA ALA A 233 6.23 0.91 -5.40
C ALA A 233 7.07 -0.24 -5.96
N THR A 234 6.84 -1.44 -5.46
CA THR A 234 7.54 -2.68 -5.83
C THR A 234 6.93 -3.33 -7.08
N HIS A 235 6.65 -2.53 -8.13
CA HIS A 235 5.99 -3.01 -9.35
C HIS A 235 6.79 -4.13 -10.05
N HIS A 236 8.11 -4.01 -10.07
CA HIS A 236 9.02 -5.05 -10.58
C HIS A 236 9.75 -5.79 -9.45
N GLY A 237 9.20 -5.75 -8.24
CA GLY A 237 9.78 -6.34 -7.04
C GLY A 237 10.93 -5.53 -6.43
N THR A 238 11.57 -6.15 -5.44
CA THR A 238 12.76 -5.70 -4.72
C THR A 238 13.69 -6.89 -4.43
N SER A 239 14.97 -6.61 -4.15
CA SER A 239 15.92 -7.62 -3.67
C SER A 239 15.65 -8.03 -2.21
N LEU A 240 16.15 -9.21 -1.81
CA LEU A 240 16.15 -9.64 -0.40
C LEU A 240 16.91 -8.64 0.50
N ASP A 241 17.97 -8.01 -0.02
CA ASP A 241 18.70 -6.97 0.68
C ASP A 241 17.86 -5.72 0.93
N GLY A 242 16.98 -5.35 0.00
CA GLY A 242 16.02 -4.25 0.15
C GLY A 242 14.96 -4.57 1.20
N ILE A 243 14.41 -5.78 1.19
CA ILE A 243 13.51 -6.27 2.24
C ILE A 243 14.21 -6.25 3.62
N GLY A 244 15.44 -6.77 3.67
CA GLY A 244 16.27 -6.73 4.88
C GLY A 244 16.60 -5.30 5.33
N ALA A 245 16.79 -4.37 4.38
CA ALA A 245 17.00 -2.96 4.66
C ALA A 245 15.76 -2.33 5.29
N LEU A 246 14.54 -2.71 4.87
CA LEU A 246 13.30 -2.24 5.48
C LEU A 246 13.22 -2.71 6.93
N GLY A 247 13.51 -3.99 7.18
CA GLY A 247 13.64 -4.53 8.53
C GLY A 247 14.65 -3.75 9.37
N ARG A 248 15.87 -3.55 8.85
CA ARG A 248 16.93 -2.82 9.56
C ARG A 248 16.59 -1.36 9.81
N ALA A 249 15.94 -0.68 8.87
CA ALA A 249 15.53 0.71 9.01
C ALA A 249 14.61 0.87 10.23
N ILE A 250 13.60 0.00 10.38
CA ILE A 250 12.71 0.03 11.54
C ILE A 250 13.44 -0.38 12.83
N ASN A 251 14.37 -1.35 12.75
CA ASN A 251 15.14 -1.84 13.90
C ASN A 251 16.09 -0.80 14.51
N ASN A 252 16.90 -0.14 13.68
CA ASN A 252 17.95 0.79 14.10
C ASN A 252 17.41 2.05 14.78
N LEU A 253 16.08 2.22 14.81
CA LEU A 253 15.36 3.30 15.47
C LEU A 253 14.92 2.95 16.91
N GLY A 254 15.43 1.84 17.46
CA GLY A 254 15.23 1.45 18.86
C GLY A 254 14.02 0.54 19.10
N ILE A 255 13.47 -0.06 18.05
CA ILE A 255 12.40 -1.06 18.13
C ILE A 255 13.03 -2.39 17.73
N ASP A 256 13.12 -3.35 18.66
CA ASP A 256 13.79 -4.63 18.41
C ASP A 256 12.87 -5.56 17.60
N ILE A 257 13.18 -5.73 16.31
CA ILE A 257 12.43 -6.44 15.27
C ILE A 257 13.39 -7.40 14.51
N LEU A 258 14.47 -7.91 15.12
CA LEU A 258 15.39 -8.83 14.44
C LEU A 258 15.52 -10.21 15.09
N GLY A 259 15.20 -11.23 14.29
CA GLY A 259 15.58 -12.63 14.47
C GLY A 259 15.29 -13.45 13.21
N PHE A 260 16.31 -13.80 12.41
CA PHE A 260 16.23 -14.58 11.15
C PHE A 260 15.30 -14.01 10.06
N ILE A 261 15.91 -13.54 8.96
CA ILE A 261 15.30 -12.77 7.87
C ILE A 261 14.11 -13.50 7.21
N GLU A 262 14.09 -14.84 7.16
CA GLU A 262 12.99 -15.61 6.55
C GLU A 262 11.70 -15.66 7.39
N ILE A 263 11.80 -15.63 8.72
CA ILE A 263 10.65 -15.78 9.64
C ILE A 263 9.94 -14.42 9.86
N PHE A 264 10.56 -13.31 9.46
CA PHE A 264 10.06 -11.95 9.72
C PHE A 264 9.12 -11.39 8.65
N VAL A 265 9.29 -11.75 7.38
CA VAL A 265 8.77 -10.92 6.27
C VAL A 265 7.27 -11.02 5.99
N GLY A 266 6.66 -12.15 6.39
CA GLY A 266 5.28 -12.48 6.02
C GLY A 266 5.12 -12.76 4.52
N HIS A 267 3.94 -13.23 4.12
CA HIS A 267 3.64 -13.55 2.72
C HIS A 267 3.88 -12.36 1.78
N ALA A 268 3.46 -11.16 2.18
CA ALA A 268 3.59 -9.97 1.36
C ALA A 268 5.05 -9.59 1.08
N GLY A 269 5.94 -9.79 2.05
CA GLY A 269 7.37 -9.56 1.87
C GLY A 269 7.98 -10.49 0.83
N ILE A 270 7.65 -11.80 0.91
CA ILE A 270 8.12 -12.81 -0.05
C ILE A 270 7.60 -12.50 -1.46
N GLN A 271 6.34 -12.07 -1.59
CA GLN A 271 5.77 -11.77 -2.89
C GLN A 271 6.39 -10.56 -3.57
N GLN A 272 7.04 -9.68 -2.83
CA GLN A 272 7.72 -8.52 -3.40
C GLN A 272 9.12 -8.84 -3.91
N THR A 273 9.65 -10.05 -3.75
CA THR A 273 10.98 -10.37 -4.28
C THR A 273 10.99 -10.41 -5.81
N ILE A 274 12.09 -9.94 -6.41
CA ILE A 274 12.33 -10.11 -7.85
C ILE A 274 12.25 -11.61 -8.19
N GLY A 275 11.54 -11.93 -9.27
CA GLY A 275 11.36 -13.31 -9.73
C GLY A 275 10.27 -14.10 -9.00
N SER A 276 9.58 -13.52 -8.01
CA SER A 276 8.42 -14.16 -7.38
C SER A 276 7.28 -14.41 -8.39
N ASP A 277 6.43 -15.41 -8.13
CA ASP A 277 5.22 -15.66 -8.92
C ASP A 277 4.34 -14.42 -9.05
N PHE A 278 4.21 -13.64 -7.97
CA PHE A 278 3.43 -12.42 -7.96
C PHE A 278 4.01 -11.38 -8.92
N VAL A 279 5.30 -11.08 -8.83
CA VAL A 279 5.97 -10.08 -9.68
C VAL A 279 5.95 -10.52 -11.15
N ASN A 280 6.21 -11.81 -11.42
CA ASN A 280 6.17 -12.34 -12.77
C ASN A 280 4.77 -12.24 -13.37
N GLN A 281 3.73 -12.61 -12.61
CA GLN A 281 2.35 -12.54 -13.07
C GLN A 281 1.86 -11.10 -13.23
N LEU A 282 2.23 -10.20 -12.32
CA LEU A 282 1.89 -8.78 -12.38
C LEU A 282 2.37 -8.14 -13.70
N ASN A 283 3.56 -8.55 -14.17
CA ASN A 283 4.22 -7.95 -15.33
C ASN A 283 4.14 -8.78 -16.63
N ALA A 284 3.53 -9.96 -16.59
CA ALA A 284 3.48 -10.89 -17.73
C ALA A 284 2.85 -10.29 -19.01
N ASN A 285 1.89 -9.37 -18.85
CA ASN A 285 1.17 -8.73 -19.96
C ASN A 285 1.53 -7.23 -20.11
N GLY A 286 2.70 -6.83 -19.65
CA GLY A 286 3.13 -5.44 -19.59
C GLY A 286 2.66 -4.71 -18.34
N ASP A 287 3.16 -3.49 -18.16
CA ASP A 287 3.16 -2.81 -16.86
C ASP A 287 1.83 -2.12 -16.53
N THR A 288 1.03 -1.80 -17.55
CA THR A 288 -0.15 -0.93 -17.46
C THR A 288 -1.40 -1.52 -18.11
N VAL A 289 -2.58 -1.07 -17.70
CA VAL A 289 -3.85 -1.31 -18.40
C VAL A 289 -4.35 -0.03 -19.09
N ALA A 290 -5.07 -0.19 -20.20
CA ALA A 290 -5.64 0.94 -20.93
C ALA A 290 -6.67 1.71 -20.10
N GLY A 291 -6.71 3.03 -20.26
CA GLY A 291 -7.67 3.92 -19.57
C GLY A 291 -7.18 4.49 -18.24
N VAL A 292 -6.17 3.88 -17.63
CA VAL A 292 -5.53 4.35 -16.39
C VAL A 292 -4.34 5.25 -16.71
N ASP A 293 -4.27 6.40 -16.02
CA ASP A 293 -3.14 7.32 -16.07
C ASP A 293 -2.20 7.06 -14.88
N TYR A 294 -0.94 6.79 -15.16
CA TYR A 294 0.04 6.39 -14.14
C TYR A 294 1.02 7.54 -13.87
N THR A 295 1.17 7.94 -12.61
CA THR A 295 2.29 8.79 -12.15
C THR A 295 3.11 8.01 -11.14
N ILE A 296 4.37 7.74 -11.47
CA ILE A 296 5.22 6.84 -10.69
C ILE A 296 6.42 7.63 -10.20
N VAL A 297 6.61 7.65 -8.88
CA VAL A 297 7.66 8.42 -8.22
C VAL A 297 8.64 7.47 -7.55
N GLY A 298 9.90 7.53 -7.97
CA GLY A 298 11.02 6.82 -7.33
C GLY A 298 12.02 7.81 -6.75
N THR A 299 12.88 7.37 -5.82
CA THR A 299 13.95 8.21 -5.27
C THR A 299 15.31 7.53 -5.46
N ARG A 300 16.36 8.29 -5.80
CA ARG A 300 17.73 7.75 -5.93
C ARG A 300 18.28 7.22 -4.61
N TYR A 301 17.66 7.63 -3.49
CA TYR A 301 18.00 7.21 -2.14
C TYR A 301 17.11 6.06 -1.64
N ASP A 302 16.45 5.32 -2.54
CA ASP A 302 15.62 4.19 -2.14
C ASP A 302 16.50 2.98 -1.83
N GLU A 303 16.61 2.60 -0.56
CA GLU A 303 17.32 1.38 -0.16
C GLU A 303 16.42 0.13 -0.16
N ILE A 304 15.11 0.31 -0.37
CA ILE A 304 14.11 -0.76 -0.24
C ILE A 304 13.73 -1.25 -1.62
N THR A 305 13.12 -0.44 -2.46
CA THR A 305 12.96 -0.76 -3.88
C THR A 305 14.30 -0.54 -4.54
N ASN A 306 15.07 -1.60 -4.73
CA ASN A 306 16.46 -1.50 -5.16
C ASN A 306 16.79 -2.56 -6.24
N PRO A 307 17.25 -2.14 -7.43
CA PRO A 307 17.42 -0.75 -7.90
C PRO A 307 16.13 0.09 -7.90
N TYR A 308 16.23 1.39 -7.59
CA TYR A 308 15.04 2.24 -7.41
C TYR A 308 14.18 2.40 -8.66
N ASP A 309 14.79 2.30 -9.83
CA ASP A 309 14.12 2.37 -11.12
C ASP A 309 13.24 1.15 -11.41
N LEU A 310 13.33 0.07 -10.62
CA LEU A 310 12.35 -1.03 -10.62
C LEU A 310 10.94 -0.57 -10.25
N THR A 311 10.78 0.61 -9.64
CA THR A 311 9.45 1.18 -9.46
C THR A 311 8.83 1.67 -10.76
N PHE A 312 9.62 2.11 -11.74
CA PHE A 312 9.10 2.78 -12.93
C PHE A 312 8.39 1.83 -13.88
N LEU A 313 7.32 2.32 -14.50
CA LEU A 313 6.50 1.54 -15.44
C LEU A 313 6.81 1.92 -16.90
N LYS A 314 6.57 0.98 -17.81
CA LYS A 314 6.61 1.18 -19.26
C LYS A 314 5.18 1.34 -19.78
N PRO A 315 4.89 2.39 -20.58
CA PRO A 315 3.55 2.58 -21.10
C PRO A 315 3.16 1.47 -22.09
N GLY A 316 2.07 0.76 -21.77
CA GLY A 316 1.37 -0.11 -22.71
C GLY A 316 0.34 0.63 -23.57
N PRO A 317 -0.28 -0.04 -24.55
CA PRO A 317 -1.28 0.57 -25.41
C PRO A 317 -2.45 1.17 -24.62
N GLY A 318 -2.77 2.45 -24.90
CA GLY A 318 -3.91 3.14 -24.29
C GLY A 318 -3.72 3.55 -22.82
N ALA A 319 -2.51 3.42 -22.28
CA ALA A 319 -2.14 3.92 -20.95
C ALA A 319 -1.16 5.09 -21.08
N THR A 320 -1.21 6.03 -20.12
CA THR A 320 -0.19 7.08 -19.99
C THR A 320 0.68 6.80 -18.78
N VAL A 321 1.99 7.00 -18.90
CA VAL A 321 2.92 6.83 -17.79
C VAL A 321 3.80 8.06 -17.67
N ARG A 322 3.87 8.62 -16.46
CA ARG A 322 4.80 9.66 -16.05
C ARG A 322 5.68 9.13 -14.92
N ASN A 323 6.87 8.66 -15.27
CA ASN A 323 7.91 8.31 -14.31
C ASN A 323 8.66 9.57 -13.87
N ILE A 324 8.87 9.73 -12.56
CA ILE A 324 9.54 10.89 -11.96
C ILE A 324 10.56 10.36 -10.96
N THR A 325 11.84 10.70 -11.13
CA THR A 325 12.77 10.61 -10.01
C THR A 325 12.55 11.83 -9.12
N LEU A 326 12.35 11.63 -7.83
CA LEU A 326 12.02 12.68 -6.87
C LEU A 326 13.03 13.84 -6.95
N GLN A 327 14.31 13.54 -7.17
CA GLN A 327 15.39 14.51 -7.29
C GLN A 327 15.40 15.31 -8.61
N ASP A 328 14.66 14.90 -9.65
CA ASP A 328 14.71 15.55 -10.97
C ASP A 328 14.13 16.97 -10.93
N GLY A 329 15.01 17.98 -10.91
CA GLY A 329 14.62 19.38 -10.69
C GLY A 329 14.43 19.76 -9.22
N CYS A 330 14.86 18.90 -8.29
CA CYS A 330 14.99 19.21 -6.87
C CYS A 330 16.00 18.32 -6.14
N GLU A 331 17.29 18.51 -6.43
CA GLU A 331 18.38 17.71 -5.84
C GLU A 331 18.53 17.91 -4.31
N GLN A 332 17.90 18.93 -3.73
CA GLN A 332 17.89 19.13 -2.28
C GLN A 332 16.89 18.23 -1.55
N ASP A 333 15.94 17.60 -2.24
CA ASP A 333 15.08 16.59 -1.62
C ASP A 333 15.83 15.26 -1.56
N ILE A 334 16.29 14.88 -0.37
CA ILE A 334 17.08 13.68 -0.11
C ILE A 334 16.27 12.57 0.57
N SER A 335 14.95 12.58 0.37
CA SER A 335 14.05 11.55 0.92
C SER A 335 14.39 10.14 0.42
N ASP A 336 14.41 9.18 1.33
CA ASP A 336 14.41 7.73 1.04
C ASP A 336 12.99 7.18 0.81
N HIS A 337 12.92 5.85 0.74
CA HIS A 337 11.70 5.07 0.61
C HIS A 337 10.59 5.46 1.61
N LEU A 338 10.93 5.73 2.87
CA LEU A 338 9.97 5.96 3.94
C LEU A 338 9.61 7.45 4.07
N THR A 339 10.63 8.29 3.96
CA THR A 339 10.52 9.74 4.14
C THR A 339 9.95 10.46 2.92
N MET A 340 9.90 9.82 1.74
CA MET A 340 9.28 10.42 0.55
C MET A 340 7.80 10.76 0.76
N MET A 341 7.07 9.95 1.54
CA MET A 341 5.65 10.20 1.84
C MET A 341 5.43 11.40 2.77
N TYR A 342 6.53 11.96 3.29
CA TYR A 342 6.58 13.12 4.18
C TYR A 342 7.28 14.32 3.50
N SER A 343 7.54 14.22 2.20
CA SER A 343 8.13 15.31 1.40
C SER A 343 7.05 16.26 0.86
N PRO A 344 7.22 17.59 1.03
CA PRO A 344 6.39 18.59 0.35
C PRO A 344 6.44 18.45 -1.18
N ARG A 345 7.57 18.01 -1.74
CA ARG A 345 7.70 17.79 -3.18
C ARG A 345 6.88 16.59 -3.64
N ALA A 346 6.94 15.47 -2.92
CA ALA A 346 6.08 14.32 -3.19
C ALA A 346 4.59 14.70 -3.13
N LEU A 347 4.17 15.46 -2.11
CA LEU A 347 2.80 15.97 -2.04
C LEU A 347 2.44 16.84 -3.26
N SER A 348 3.33 17.73 -3.70
CA SER A 348 3.08 18.56 -4.89
C SER A 348 2.95 17.72 -6.17
N ILE A 349 3.66 16.60 -6.28
CA ILE A 349 3.53 15.66 -7.39
C ILE A 349 2.16 14.96 -7.34
N ALA A 350 1.71 14.53 -6.16
CA ALA A 350 0.38 13.95 -5.99
C ALA A 350 -0.71 14.93 -6.43
N LEU A 351 -0.68 16.18 -5.91
CA LEU A 351 -1.64 17.21 -6.26
C LEU A 351 -1.62 17.54 -7.75
N ASN A 352 -0.44 17.61 -8.36
CA ASN A 352 -0.28 17.81 -9.80
C ASN A 352 -0.86 16.66 -10.63
N ALA A 353 -0.71 15.41 -10.18
CA ALA A 353 -1.30 14.26 -10.87
C ALA A 353 -2.83 14.23 -10.73
N LEU A 354 -3.36 14.64 -9.57
CA LEU A 354 -4.80 14.70 -9.31
C LEU A 354 -5.50 15.84 -10.07
N ASP A 355 -4.87 17.01 -10.16
CA ASP A 355 -5.38 18.19 -10.86
C ASP A 355 -4.22 19.05 -11.40
N PRO A 356 -3.69 18.75 -12.60
CA PRO A 356 -2.54 19.47 -13.16
C PRO A 356 -2.88 20.91 -13.59
N VAL A 357 -4.17 21.24 -13.78
CA VAL A 357 -4.60 22.59 -14.15
C VAL A 357 -4.48 23.51 -12.95
N ARG A 358 -4.94 23.05 -11.77
CA ARG A 358 -4.86 23.83 -10.54
C ARG A 358 -3.49 23.78 -9.87
N PHE A 359 -2.78 22.66 -9.96
CA PHE A 359 -1.47 22.46 -9.35
C PHE A 359 -0.38 22.24 -10.40
N PRO A 360 -0.07 23.21 -11.28
CA PRO A 360 0.87 23.02 -12.38
C PRO A 360 2.35 23.03 -11.96
N GLN A 361 2.66 23.54 -10.76
CA GLN A 361 4.03 23.73 -10.29
C GLN A 361 4.41 22.65 -9.25
N LEU A 362 5.53 21.96 -9.50
CA LEU A 362 6.12 21.04 -8.53
C LEU A 362 6.98 21.82 -7.55
N GLN A 363 6.80 21.58 -6.26
CA GLN A 363 7.62 22.22 -5.23
C GLN A 363 9.04 21.64 -5.21
N CYS A 364 9.99 22.45 -4.78
CA CYS A 364 11.31 21.98 -4.44
C CYS A 364 11.68 22.44 -3.03
N THR A 365 11.73 21.47 -2.11
CA THR A 365 11.98 21.70 -0.69
C THR A 365 12.94 20.64 -0.19
N PHE A 366 13.89 21.04 0.66
CA PHE A 366 14.74 20.09 1.36
C PHE A 366 13.88 19.20 2.28
N ASN A 367 14.05 17.89 2.18
CA ASN A 367 13.48 16.92 3.11
C ASN A 367 14.55 15.89 3.46
N PRO A 368 14.87 15.69 4.75
CA PRO A 368 16.00 14.86 5.16
C PRO A 368 15.72 13.36 5.07
N TRP A 369 16.77 12.62 4.75
CA TRP A 369 16.86 11.16 4.84
C TRP A 369 16.51 10.65 6.25
N LEU A 370 15.83 9.50 6.34
CA LEU A 370 15.51 8.71 7.53
C LEU A 370 14.64 9.34 8.63
N ILE A 371 14.66 10.66 8.79
CA ILE A 371 13.92 11.37 9.85
C ILE A 371 12.59 11.89 9.30
N GLY A 372 12.55 12.35 8.05
CA GLY A 372 11.41 13.08 7.49
C GLY A 372 11.19 14.39 8.26
N GLY A 373 11.07 15.51 7.55
CA GLY A 373 11.00 16.78 8.26
C GLY A 373 11.04 17.99 7.34
N GLY A 374 10.12 18.05 6.39
CA GLY A 374 9.78 19.28 5.69
C GLY A 374 8.94 20.19 6.59
N GLY A 375 9.51 20.68 7.69
CA GLY A 375 8.94 21.81 8.43
C GLY A 375 9.06 23.08 7.58
N GLN A 376 7.98 23.86 7.47
CA GLN A 376 8.10 25.23 6.99
C GLN A 376 8.93 26.05 8.00
N LEU A 377 9.71 27.01 7.50
CA LEU A 377 10.32 28.08 8.30
C LEU A 377 9.24 28.93 8.98
#